data_AF-A0A816MR00-F1
#
_entry.id   AF-A0A816MR00-F1
#
_cell.length_a   1.000
_cell.length_b   1.000
_cell.length_c   1.000
_cell.angle_alpha   90.00
_cell.angle_beta   90.00
_cell.angle_gamma   90.00
#
_symmetry.space_group_name_H-M   'P 1'
#
loop_
_entity.id
_entity.type
_entity.pdbx_description
1 polymer ?
#
loop_
_entity_poly.entity_id
_entity_poly.type
_entity_poly.pdbx_seq_one_letter_code
_entity_poly.pdbx_strand_id
1 'polypeptide(L)' 'MMKKEAKEKTKLEWHLPILAMTADVIHATYEECLKSGMDGYVSKPFEEENLYKSVAKSFKANPISDSSCSQS' A
#
# COMPACT_ATOMS: atom_id res chain seq x y z
N MET A 1 25.30 20.30 -35.33
CA MET A 1 24.63 20.32 -34.01
C MET A 1 23.49 19.30 -34.04
N MET A 2 23.68 18.14 -33.41
CA MET A 2 22.59 17.17 -33.20
C MET A 2 21.96 17.49 -31.84
N LYS A 3 20.68 17.89 -31.85
CA LYS A 3 19.89 18.08 -30.63
C LYS A 3 19.61 16.68 -30.05
N LYS A 4 20.17 16.38 -28.88
CA LYS A 4 19.81 15.20 -28.09
C LYS A 4 18.53 15.54 -27.33
N GLU A 5 17.41 14.95 -27.73
CA GLU A 5 16.18 15.01 -26.95
C GLU A 5 16.30 14.03 -25.78
N ALA A 6 16.30 14.56 -24.56
CA ALA A 6 16.27 13.75 -23.34
C ALA A 6 14.85 13.21 -23.16
N LYS A 7 14.68 11.91 -23.39
CA LYS A 7 13.43 11.20 -23.11
C LYS A 7 13.23 11.18 -21.59
N GLU A 8 12.30 12.01 -21.11
CA GLU A 8 11.88 12.03 -19.71
C GLU A 8 11.38 10.63 -19.33
N LYS A 9 12.15 9.95 -18.47
CA LYS A 9 11.80 8.63 -17.97
C LYS A 9 10.68 8.84 -16.96
N THR A 10 9.45 8.50 -17.33
CA THR A 10 8.36 8.38 -16.37
C THR A 10 8.81 7.41 -15.28
N LYS A 11 9.00 7.92 -14.06
CA LYS A 11 9.35 7.10 -12.90
C LYS A 11 8.15 6.21 -12.62
N LEU A 12 8.24 4.94 -13.00
CA LEU A 12 7.25 3.95 -12.59
C LEU A 12 7.49 3.70 -11.10
N GLU A 13 6.66 4.29 -10.25
CA GLU A 13 6.67 3.97 -8.82
C GLU A 13 5.96 2.63 -8.63
N TRP A 14 6.76 1.60 -8.38
CA TRP A 14 6.26 0.28 -8.05
C TRP A 14 5.96 0.22 -6.56
N HIS A 15 4.67 0.09 -6.23
CA HIS A 15 4.21 -0.18 -4.87
C HIS A 15 4.12 -1.69 -4.65
N LEU A 16 4.76 -2.20 -3.60
CA LEU A 16 4.64 -3.60 -3.18
C LEU A 16 3.53 -3.69 -2.13
N PRO A 17 2.41 -4.40 -2.39
CA PRO A 17 1.31 -4.44 -1.45
C PRO A 17 1.68 -5.09 -0.12
N ILE A 18 1.34 -4.45 1.00
CA ILE A 18 1.58 -4.94 2.36
C ILE A 18 0.24 -5.20 3.05
N LEU A 19 0.02 -6.45 3.45
CA LEU A 19 -1.17 -6.88 4.20
C LEU A 19 -0.78 -7.24 5.64
N ALA A 20 -1.28 -6.49 6.62
CA ALA A 20 -1.07 -6.83 8.04
C ALA A 20 -1.92 -8.01 8.48
N MET A 21 -1.37 -8.86 9.35
CA MET A 21 -2.11 -9.95 9.99
C MET A 21 -2.02 -9.83 11.51
N THR A 22 -3.05 -9.30 12.17
CA THR A 22 -3.02 -9.00 13.62
C THR A 22 -3.66 -10.11 14.45
N ALA A 23 -3.10 -10.45 15.61
CA ALA A 23 -3.74 -11.34 16.59
C ALA A 23 -4.66 -10.60 17.57
N ASP A 24 -4.55 -9.27 17.64
CA ASP A 24 -5.31 -8.43 18.57
C ASP A 24 -5.89 -7.23 17.80
N VAL A 25 -7.22 -7.22 17.66
CA VAL A 25 -7.96 -6.15 16.96
C VAL A 25 -7.97 -4.86 17.78
N ILE A 26 -7.72 -4.96 19.09
CA ILE A 26 -7.83 -3.84 20.03
C ILE A 26 -6.54 -3.00 20.03
N HIS A 27 -5.36 -3.63 19.95
CA HIS A 27 -4.06 -2.94 19.97
C HIS A 27 -3.54 -2.52 18.60
N ALA A 28 -3.98 -3.18 17.53
CA ALA A 28 -3.72 -2.74 16.16
C ALA A 28 -5.05 -2.30 15.57
N THR A 29 -5.40 -1.03 15.73
CA THR A 29 -6.61 -0.51 15.11
C THR A 29 -6.41 -0.52 13.59
N TYR A 30 -7.47 -0.87 12.84
CA TYR A 30 -7.45 -0.81 11.37
C TYR A 30 -6.85 0.50 10.84
N GLU A 31 -7.16 1.61 11.51
CA GLU A 31 -6.65 2.92 11.15
C GLU A 31 -5.13 3.08 11.35
N GLU A 32 -4.55 2.53 12.41
CA GLU A 32 -3.10 2.60 12.64
C GLU A 32 -2.31 1.81 11.59
N CYS A 33 -2.83 0.63 11.21
CA CYS A 33 -2.25 -0.16 10.13
C CYS A 33 -2.28 0.62 8.80
N LEU A 34 -3.42 1.22 8.46
CA LEU A 34 -3.53 2.04 7.25
C LEU A 34 -2.66 3.29 7.28
N LYS A 35 -2.61 4.01 8.42
CA LYS A 35 -1.75 5.20 8.60
C LYS A 35 -0.26 4.87 8.44
N SER A 36 0.12 3.63 8.72
CA SER A 36 1.50 3.15 8.56
C SER A 36 1.87 2.83 7.10
N GLY A 37 0.95 3.02 6.14
CA GLY A 37 1.20 2.78 4.72
C GLY A 37 0.93 1.34 4.28
N MET A 38 0.13 0.58 5.04
CA MET A 38 -0.31 -0.75 4.65
C MET A 38 -1.54 -0.69 3.73
N ASP A 39 -1.65 -1.63 2.80
CA ASP A 39 -2.75 -1.71 1.84
C ASP A 39 -3.98 -2.45 2.37
N GLY A 40 -3.83 -3.10 3.53
CA GLY A 40 -4.93 -3.79 4.18
C GLY A 40 -4.50 -4.51 5.45
N TYR A 41 -5.46 -5.20 6.05
CA TYR A 41 -5.26 -6.02 7.22
C TYR A 41 -6.21 -7.23 7.25
N VAL A 42 -5.87 -8.22 8.07
CA VAL A 42 -6.73 -9.35 8.44
C VAL A 42 -6.48 -9.73 9.91
N SER A 43 -7.52 -9.98 10.68
CA SER A 43 -7.41 -10.42 12.08
C SER A 43 -7.26 -11.94 12.19
N LYS A 44 -6.41 -12.43 13.08
CA LYS A 44 -6.24 -13.84 13.44
C LYS A 44 -7.11 -14.18 14.66
N PRO A 45 -7.68 -15.40 14.72
CA PRO A 45 -7.78 -16.35 13.61
C PRO A 45 -8.71 -15.82 12.50
N PHE A 46 -8.47 -16.24 11.26
CA PHE A 46 -9.29 -15.89 10.10
C PHE A 46 -9.70 -17.15 9.33
N GLU A 47 -10.86 -17.06 8.67
CA GLU A 47 -11.26 -18.00 7.64
C GLU A 47 -10.48 -17.75 6.35
N GLU A 48 -10.20 -18.80 5.58
CA GLU A 48 -9.46 -18.69 4.32
C GLU A 48 -10.09 -17.69 3.34
N GLU A 49 -11.43 -17.68 3.25
CA GLU A 49 -12.17 -16.76 2.40
C GLU A 49 -11.88 -15.29 2.74
N ASN A 50 -11.71 -14.96 4.02
CA ASN A 50 -11.39 -13.61 4.47
C ASN A 50 -9.96 -13.20 4.09
N LEU A 51 -9.01 -14.15 4.15
CA LEU A 51 -7.65 -13.91 3.68
C LEU A 51 -7.62 -13.65 2.17
N TYR A 52 -8.26 -14.51 1.37
CA TYR A 52 -8.29 -14.37 -0.08
C TYR A 52 -8.93 -13.04 -0.51
N LYS A 53 -10.05 -12.65 0.12
CA LYS A 53 -10.71 -11.36 -0.14
C LYS A 53 -9.79 -10.18 0.18
N SER A 54 -9.03 -10.25 1.27
CA SER A 54 -8.14 -9.17 1.69
C SER A 54 -6.95 -9.03 0.74
N VAL A 55 -6.31 -10.15 0.39
CA VAL A 55 -5.23 -10.22 -0.59
C VAL A 55 -5.66 -9.66 -1.95
N ALA A 56 -6.83 -10.09 -2.46
CA ALA A 56 -7.34 -9.62 -3.75
C ALA A 56 -7.61 -8.11 -3.77
N LYS A 57 -7.98 -7.51 -2.64
CA LYS A 57 -8.17 -6.06 -2.52
C LYS A 57 -6.83 -5.30 -2.56
N SER A 58 -5.79 -5.83 -1.94
CA SER A 58 -4.46 -5.18 -1.86
C SER A 58 -3.72 -5.13 -3.20
N PHE A 59 -4.07 -5.96 -4.18
CA PHE A 59 -3.46 -5.94 -5.53
C PHE A 59 -4.01 -4.85 -6.46
N LYS A 60 -4.99 -4.05 -6.04
CA LYS A 60 -5.42 -2.90 -6.83
C LYS A 60 -4.32 -1.86 -6.80
N ALA A 61 -3.79 -1.50 -7.96
CA ALA A 61 -2.82 -0.41 -8.09
C ALA A 61 -3.46 0.88 -7.54
N ASN A 62 -3.15 1.22 -6.29
CA ASN A 62 -3.36 2.57 -5.81
C ASN A 62 -2.21 3.38 -6.39
N PRO A 63 -2.46 4.33 -7.31
CA PRO A 63 -1.45 5.33 -7.59
C PRO A 63 -1.14 5.99 -6.25
N ILE A 64 0.14 5.92 -5.83
CA ILE A 64 0.62 6.58 -4.63
C ILE A 64 0.23 8.05 -4.78
N SER A 65 -0.79 8.48 -4.04
CA SER A 65 -1.07 9.89 -3.89
C SER A 65 0.04 10.42 -2.99
N ASP A 66 1.00 11.14 -3.58
CA ASP A 66 2.00 11.91 -2.84
C ASP A 66 1.34 12.63 -1.66
N SER A 67 1.46 12.07 -0.46
CA SER A 67 1.37 12.86 0.76
C SER A 67 2.73 13.54 0.89
N SER A 68 2.90 14.55 0.05
CA SER A 68 4.00 15.49 0.12
C SER A 68 4.15 15.95 1.57
N CYS A 69 5.29 15.59 2.15
CA CYS A 69 6.20 16.55 2.77
C CYS A 69 5.47 17.74 3.39
N SER A 70 5.01 17.60 4.63
CA SER A 70 4.86 18.76 5.50
C SER A 70 6.28 19.19 5.87
N GLN A 71 6.87 20.05 5.02
CA GLN A 71 7.95 20.91 5.46
C GLN A 71 7.43 21.72 6.65
N SER A 72 7.96 21.47 7.85
CA SER A 72 8.06 22.42 8.97
C SER A 72 9.11 21.90 9.94
#